data_AF-A0A531LMG1-F1
#
_entry.id   AF-A0A531LMG1-F1
#
_cell.length_a   1.000
_cell.length_b   1.000
_cell.length_c   1.000
_cell.angle_alpha   90.00
_cell.angle_beta   90.00
_cell.angle_gamma   90.00
#
_symmetry.space_group_name_H-M   'P 1'
#
loop_
_entity.id
_entity.type
_entity.pdbx_description
1 polymer ?
#
loop_
_entity_poly.entity_id
_entity_poly.type
_entity_poly.pdbx_seq_one_letter_code
_entity_poly.pdbx_strand_id
1 'polypeptide(L)'
;FEVPKKYGLRQTIADTLGVGGIMRGLRTVPHLWKICEDMLAVCPEAIMLQYVNPMAINTWAISEKYPAIRQVGLCHSVQGTAMELAHDLDLPYEEIRYRSAGIN
;
A
#
# COMPACT_ATOMS: atom_id res chain seq x y z
N PHE A 1 4.86 5.25 17.63
CA PHE A 1 4.13 4.44 18.62
C PHE A 1 3.88 5.16 19.96
N GLU A 2 4.82 6.00 20.42
CA GLU A 2 4.70 6.67 21.74
C GLU A 2 3.47 7.53 21.95
N VAL A 3 3.10 8.38 20.97
CA VAL A 3 1.97 9.30 21.13
C VAL A 3 0.66 8.53 21.39
N PRO A 4 0.24 7.56 20.54
CA PRO A 4 -0.98 6.80 20.81
C PRO A 4 -0.94 5.97 22.10
N LYS A 5 0.24 5.44 22.47
CA LYS A 5 0.42 4.64 23.69
C LYS A 5 0.11 5.44 24.96
N LYS A 6 0.44 6.74 25.00
CA LYS A 6 0.10 7.64 26.12
C LYS A 6 -1.41 7.76 26.35
N TYR A 7 -2.22 7.49 25.34
CA TYR A 7 -3.69 7.51 25.39
C TYR A 7 -4.30 6.10 25.46
N GLY A 8 -3.51 5.09 25.83
CA GLY A 8 -3.99 3.71 25.95
C GLY A 8 -4.16 2.97 24.61
N LEU A 9 -3.84 3.60 23.47
CA LEU A 9 -3.95 2.96 22.16
C LEU A 9 -2.65 2.24 21.78
N ARG A 10 -2.69 0.91 21.81
CA ARG A 10 -1.62 0.04 21.30
C ARG A 10 -1.81 -0.19 19.80
N GLN A 11 -0.72 -0.20 19.05
CA GLN A 11 -0.73 -0.47 17.61
C GLN A 11 0.44 -1.40 17.29
N THR A 12 0.23 -2.37 16.39
CA THR A 12 1.26 -3.35 16.01
C THR A 12 2.26 -2.76 15.02
N ILE A 13 1.79 -2.25 13.87
CA ILE A 13 2.63 -1.70 12.80
C ILE A 13 2.29 -0.22 12.54
N ALA A 14 1.00 0.12 12.50
CA ALA A 14 0.51 1.50 12.38
C ALA A 14 0.98 2.24 11.11
N ASP A 15 1.29 1.53 10.02
CA ASP A 15 1.70 2.11 8.75
C ASP A 15 0.59 2.21 7.71
N THR A 16 -0.47 1.39 7.84
CA THR A 16 -1.63 1.41 6.93
C THR A 16 -2.87 2.04 7.57
N LEU A 17 -3.33 1.49 8.70
CA LEU A 17 -4.59 1.89 9.35
C LEU A 17 -4.38 2.48 10.75
N GLY A 18 -5.49 2.94 11.34
CA GLY A 18 -5.51 3.59 12.66
C GLY A 18 -4.87 4.97 12.64
N VAL A 19 -4.70 5.56 13.83
CA VAL A 19 -4.18 6.93 13.95
C VAL A 19 -2.76 7.05 13.40
N GLY A 20 -1.94 6.01 13.54
CA GLY A 20 -0.59 5.97 12.96
C GLY A 20 -0.62 5.96 11.44
N GLY A 21 -1.47 5.14 10.83
CA GLY A 21 -1.64 5.05 9.38
C GLY A 21 -2.13 6.37 8.79
N ILE A 22 -3.15 6.99 9.39
CA ILE A 22 -3.67 8.31 8.95
C ILE A 22 -2.57 9.36 9.01
N MET A 23 -1.88 9.49 10.16
CA MET A 23 -0.81 10.48 10.31
C MET A 23 0.37 10.21 9.38
N ARG A 24 0.66 8.95 9.06
CA ARG A 24 1.67 8.57 8.05
C ARG A 24 1.22 8.98 6.65
N GLY A 25 -0.03 8.73 6.28
CA GLY A 25 -0.61 9.15 5.00
C GLY A 25 -0.48 10.66 4.79
N LEU A 26 -0.88 11.46 5.79
CA LEU A 26 -0.75 12.92 5.75
C LEU A 26 0.67 13.42 5.50
N ARG A 27 1.69 12.71 5.98
CA ARG A 27 3.10 13.05 5.72
C ARG A 27 3.61 12.51 4.39
N THR A 28 3.11 11.36 3.94
CA THR A 28 3.64 10.63 2.77
C THR A 28 3.07 11.18 1.46
N VAL A 29 1.78 11.48 1.42
CA VAL A 29 1.07 11.94 0.23
C VAL A 29 1.73 13.15 -0.44
N PRO A 30 2.15 14.22 0.28
CA PRO A 30 2.81 15.37 -0.36
C PRO A 30 4.12 15.01 -1.07
N HIS A 31 4.86 13.98 -0.61
CA HIS A 31 6.07 13.53 -1.30
C HIS A 31 5.74 12.75 -2.57
N LEU A 32 4.71 11.91 -2.54
CA LEU A 32 4.26 11.17 -3.72
C LEU A 32 3.72 12.10 -4.81
N TRP A 33 3.08 13.20 -4.43
CA TRP A 33 2.65 14.24 -5.36
C TRP A 33 3.81 14.90 -6.10
N LYS A 34 4.95 15.14 -5.43
CA LYS A 34 6.16 15.64 -6.11
C LYS A 34 6.69 14.64 -7.14
N ILE A 35 6.66 13.35 -6.80
CA ILE A 35 7.03 12.29 -7.76
C ILE A 35 6.06 12.28 -8.95
N CYS A 36 4.76 12.51 -8.72
CA CYS A 36 3.78 12.63 -9.82
C CYS A 36 4.08 13.83 -10.72
N GLU A 37 4.45 14.97 -10.16
CA GLU A 37 4.88 16.16 -10.92
C GLU A 37 6.11 15.85 -11.78
N ASP A 38 7.12 15.19 -11.20
CA ASP A 38 8.30 14.75 -11.93
C ASP A 38 7.94 13.77 -13.06
N MET A 39 7.10 12.76 -12.78
CA MET A 39 6.65 11.79 -13.77
C MET A 39 5.92 12.45 -14.94
N LEU A 40 5.03 13.41 -14.69
CA LEU A 40 4.35 14.13 -15.76
C LEU A 40 5.32 14.94 -16.63
N ALA A 41 6.41 15.45 -16.04
CA ALA A 41 7.40 16.23 -16.77
C ALA A 41 8.35 15.37 -17.61
N VAL A 42 8.79 14.21 -17.10
CA VAL A 42 9.89 13.44 -17.72
C VAL A 42 9.47 12.08 -18.28
N CYS A 43 8.38 11.49 -17.81
CA CYS A 43 7.91 10.17 -18.23
C CYS A 43 6.38 10.01 -18.10
N PRO A 44 5.57 10.84 -18.80
CA PRO A 44 4.11 10.87 -18.62
C PRO A 44 3.43 9.53 -18.96
N GLU A 45 4.10 8.68 -19.75
CA GLU A 45 3.62 7.37 -20.16
C GLU A 45 4.14 6.20 -19.29
N ALA A 46 4.86 6.47 -18.21
CA ALA A 46 5.31 5.43 -17.30
C ALA A 46 4.18 4.99 -16.34
N ILE A 47 4.23 3.74 -15.89
CA ILE A 47 3.36 3.24 -14.83
C ILE A 47 4.09 3.35 -13.49
N MET A 48 3.49 4.03 -12.52
CA MET A 48 3.97 4.06 -11.15
C MET A 48 3.63 2.74 -10.45
N LEU A 49 4.66 2.00 -10.03
CA LEU A 49 4.52 0.84 -9.16
C LEU A 49 4.59 1.31 -7.71
N GLN A 50 3.43 1.55 -7.09
CA GLN A 50 3.35 2.08 -5.74
C GLN A 50 3.41 0.94 -4.71
N TYR A 51 4.48 0.88 -3.93
CA TYR A 51 4.69 -0.10 -2.83
C TYR A 51 4.61 0.53 -1.43
N VAL A 52 4.53 1.85 -1.32
CA VAL A 52 4.63 2.59 -0.06
C VAL A 52 3.29 2.61 0.68
N ASN A 53 3.30 2.21 1.94
CA ASN A 53 2.16 2.35 2.85
C ASN A 53 1.99 3.79 3.38
N PRO A 54 0.75 4.24 3.66
CA PRO A 54 -0.52 3.51 3.57
C PRO A 54 -1.03 3.42 2.12
N MET A 55 -1.06 2.21 1.55
CA MET A 55 -1.28 2.03 0.11
C MET A 55 -2.57 2.66 -0.37
N ALA A 56 -3.70 2.29 0.25
CA ALA A 56 -5.02 2.74 -0.17
C ALA A 56 -5.14 4.26 -0.12
N ILE A 57 -4.64 4.89 0.95
CA ILE A 57 -4.63 6.35 1.10
C ILE A 57 -3.74 7.00 0.03
N ASN A 58 -2.54 6.45 -0.18
CA ASN A 58 -1.57 6.99 -1.14
C ASN A 58 -2.09 6.90 -2.57
N THR A 59 -2.56 5.71 -2.99
CA THR A 59 -3.10 5.51 -4.33
C THR A 59 -4.34 6.36 -4.55
N TRP A 60 -5.23 6.45 -3.56
CA TRP A 60 -6.42 7.29 -3.68
C TRP A 60 -6.04 8.77 -3.83
N ALA A 61 -5.14 9.30 -3.00
CA ALA A 61 -4.71 10.69 -3.08
C ALA A 61 -3.99 11.04 -4.40
N ILE A 62 -3.29 10.08 -5.02
CA ILE A 62 -2.73 10.25 -6.37
C ILE A 62 -3.85 10.28 -7.40
N SER A 63 -4.80 9.33 -7.37
CA SER A 63 -5.89 9.25 -8.34
C SER A 63 -6.77 10.49 -8.34
N GLU A 64 -7.07 11.07 -7.16
CA GLU A 64 -7.89 12.29 -7.06
C GLU A 64 -7.18 13.52 -7.62
N LYS A 65 -5.88 13.69 -7.32
CA LYS A 65 -5.16 14.92 -7.66
C LYS A 65 -4.47 14.87 -9.03
N TYR A 66 -3.98 13.71 -9.42
CA TYR A 66 -3.23 13.48 -10.66
C TYR A 66 -3.85 12.32 -11.45
N PRO A 67 -5.10 12.45 -11.95
CA PRO A 67 -5.81 11.37 -12.64
C PRO A 67 -5.12 10.88 -13.93
N ALA A 68 -4.18 11.66 -14.48
CA ALA A 68 -3.37 11.27 -15.63
C ALA A 68 -2.25 10.27 -15.28
N ILE A 69 -1.86 10.15 -14.01
CA ILE A 69 -0.84 9.20 -13.58
C ILE A 69 -1.39 7.78 -13.68
N ARG A 70 -0.74 6.96 -14.51
CA ARG A 70 -0.98 5.52 -14.55
C ARG A 70 -0.29 4.89 -13.35
N GLN A 71 -1.05 4.31 -12.42
CA GLN A 71 -0.49 3.70 -11.21
C GLN A 71 -1.12 2.35 -10.89
N VAL A 72 -0.35 1.50 -10.22
CA VAL A 72 -0.81 0.26 -9.60
C VAL A 72 -0.25 0.19 -8.19
N GLY A 73 -1.14 0.03 -7.21
CA GLY A 73 -0.77 -0.26 -5.83
C GLY A 73 -0.46 -1.74 -5.66
N LEU A 74 0.70 -2.07 -5.12
CA LEU A 74 1.18 -3.45 -5.01
C LEU A 74 1.51 -3.81 -3.56
N CYS A 75 0.96 -4.93 -3.10
CA CYS A 75 1.23 -5.51 -1.79
C CYS A 75 1.56 -7.00 -1.96
N HIS A 76 2.29 -7.57 -1.00
CA HIS A 76 2.72 -8.97 -1.00
C HIS A 76 1.90 -9.87 -0.04
N SER A 77 0.95 -9.31 0.71
CA SER A 77 0.25 -10.03 1.78
C SER A 77 -0.52 -11.26 1.27
N VAL A 78 -1.26 -11.12 0.17
CA VAL A 78 -2.05 -12.23 -0.40
C VAL A 78 -1.14 -13.35 -0.92
N GLN A 79 -0.05 -13.00 -1.60
CA GLN A 79 0.94 -13.96 -2.10
C GLN A 79 1.62 -14.68 -0.92
N GLY A 80 1.96 -13.92 0.13
CA GLY A 80 2.51 -14.44 1.39
C GLY A 80 1.60 -15.48 2.04
N THR A 81 0.33 -15.12 2.26
CA THR A 81 -0.66 -16.05 2.82
C THR A 81 -0.84 -17.28 1.96
N ALA A 82 -0.88 -17.15 0.64
CA ALA A 82 -1.03 -18.30 -0.25
C ALA A 82 0.21 -19.23 -0.20
N MET A 83 1.42 -18.68 -0.08
CA MET A 83 2.65 -19.49 0.11
C MET A 83 2.65 -20.21 1.46
N GLU A 84 2.25 -19.55 2.54
CA GLU A 84 2.13 -20.16 3.88
C GLU A 84 1.10 -21.29 3.88
N LEU A 85 -0.07 -21.09 3.27
CA LEU A 85 -1.10 -22.13 3.15
C LEU A 85 -0.63 -23.32 2.30
N ALA A 86 0.15 -23.09 1.23
CA ALA A 86 0.73 -24.17 0.44
C ALA A 86 1.66 -25.05 1.26
N HIS A 87 2.55 -24.40 2.03
CA HIS A 87 3.47 -25.06 2.93
C HIS A 87 2.75 -25.89 4.00
N ASP A 88 1.73 -25.32 4.65
CA ASP A 88 1.00 -26.00 5.72
C ASP A 88 0.19 -27.22 5.23
N LEU A 89 -0.17 -27.23 3.94
CA LEU A 89 -0.93 -28.32 3.30
C LEU A 89 -0.04 -29.34 2.56
N ASP A 90 1.29 -29.14 2.54
CA ASP A 90 2.25 -29.95 1.77
C ASP A 90 1.89 -30.02 0.26
N LEU A 91 1.51 -28.87 -0.31
CA LEU A 91 1.18 -28.72 -1.73
C LEU A 91 2.17 -27.81 -2.45
N PRO A 92 2.49 -28.06 -3.73
CA PRO A 92 3.21 -27.09 -4.56
C PRO A 92 2.43 -25.78 -4.68
N TYR A 93 3.09 -24.65 -4.48
CA TYR A 93 2.45 -23.32 -4.54
C TYR A 93 1.81 -23.05 -5.91
N GLU A 94 2.42 -23.55 -6.98
CA GLU A 94 1.97 -23.40 -8.36
C GLU A 94 0.62 -24.09 -8.64
N GLU A 95 0.23 -25.05 -7.80
CA GLU A 95 -1.07 -25.72 -7.88
C GLU A 95 -2.18 -24.94 -7.18
N ILE A 96 -1.84 -23.94 -6.37
CA ILE A 96 -2.82 -23.12 -5.66
C ILE A 96 -3.37 -22.02 -6.56
N ARG A 97 -4.68 -22.10 -6.80
CA ARG A 97 -5.44 -21.03 -7.45
C ARG A 97 -6.37 -20.36 -6.44
N TYR A 98 -6.20 -19.05 -6.27
CA TYR A 98 -7.01 -18.27 -5.34
C TYR A 98 -7.62 -17.04 -6.02
N ARG A 99 -8.78 -16.62 -5.50
CA ARG A 99 -9.40 -15.34 -5.80
C ARG A 99 -9.42 -14.52 -4.52
N SER A 100 -8.83 -13.34 -4.54
CA SER A 100 -8.80 -12.43 -3.40
C SER A 100 -9.42 -11.09 -3.79
N ALA A 101 -10.06 -10.45 -2.82
CA ALA A 101 -10.63 -9.12 -2.94
C ALA A 101 -10.66 -8.46 -1.57
N GLY A 102 -10.46 -7.15 -1.54
CA GLY A 102 -10.40 -6.36 -0.32
C GLY A 102 -9.65 -5.05 -0.57
N ILE A 103 -9.30 -4.38 0.52
CA ILE A 103 -8.39 -3.22 0.51
C ILE A 103 -7.07 -3.60 1.17
N ASN A 104 -6.01 -2.88 0.81
CA ASN A 104 -4.76 -2.95 1.58
C ASN A 104 -4.94 -2.36 2.98
#